data_AF-A0A5E4LBA7-F1
#
_entry.id   AF-A0A5E4LBA7-F1
#
_cell.length_a   1.000
_cell.length_b   1.000
_cell.length_c   1.000
_cell.angle_alpha   90.00
_cell.angle_beta   90.00
_cell.angle_gamma   90.00
#
_symmetry.space_group_name_H-M   'P 1'
#
loop_
_entity.id
_entity.type
_entity.pdbx_description
1 polymer ?
#
loop_
_entity_poly.entity_id
_entity_poly.type
_entity_poly.pdbx_seq_one_letter_code
_entity_poly.pdbx_strand_id
1 'polypeptide(L)'
;MDEATITLKARAHRDISRLEERFAELGFTSVDTEGGTLSLEKVETSDLKGRSHHFYRVQFYPNKLVFTYSLGLNKKKRDLEALSTLMNVIKVAEGLYEVDAGDLHAPLAEVLNEARALVDSDSHATVQQLTELKEKYYSMEKKYKDLLLSSEQNARILLECEKKRDEYYARVKELEGMSDDALMQEMFRCLKTHAGEVSVAQFAKSYGISSARVEEALEYLLQNGYIRKKA
;
A
#
# COMPACT_ATOMS: atom_id res chain seq x y z
N MET A 1 -13.83 -24.44 28.68
CA MET A 1 -12.83 -24.60 27.61
C MET A 1 -13.27 -25.85 26.90
N ASP A 2 -13.57 -25.75 25.61
CA ASP A 2 -14.23 -26.85 24.93
C ASP A 2 -13.18 -27.91 24.56
N GLU A 3 -13.55 -29.18 24.71
CA GLU A 3 -12.69 -30.32 24.45
C GLU A 3 -13.38 -31.22 23.42
N ALA A 4 -12.60 -31.81 22.53
CA ALA A 4 -13.06 -32.81 21.59
C ALA A 4 -12.44 -34.16 21.93
N THR A 5 -13.20 -35.24 21.71
CA THR A 5 -12.76 -36.60 22.02
C THR A 5 -13.01 -37.51 20.82
N ILE A 6 -11.98 -38.25 20.43
CA ILE A 6 -12.03 -39.30 19.42
C ILE A 6 -11.87 -40.63 20.15
N THR A 7 -12.84 -41.54 19.96
CA THR A 7 -12.77 -42.89 20.52
C THR A 7 -12.64 -43.88 19.37
N LEU A 8 -11.60 -44.70 19.41
CA LEU A 8 -11.31 -45.73 18.40
C LEU A 8 -11.39 -47.11 19.06
N LYS A 9 -12.02 -48.09 18.40
CA LYS A 9 -11.87 -49.48 18.81
C LYS A 9 -10.44 -49.93 18.60
N ALA A 10 -9.92 -50.70 19.55
CA ALA A 10 -8.56 -51.18 19.51
C ALA A 10 -8.38 -52.45 20.34
N ARG A 11 -7.22 -53.09 20.24
CA ARG A 11 -6.90 -54.31 20.97
C ARG A 11 -5.44 -54.29 21.43
N ALA A 12 -5.24 -54.36 22.74
CA ALA A 12 -3.91 -54.61 23.30
C ALA A 12 -3.45 -56.04 22.97
N HIS A 13 -2.27 -56.16 22.37
CA HIS A 13 -1.67 -57.45 21.99
C HIS A 13 -0.69 -57.96 23.06
N ARG A 14 -0.12 -57.04 23.83
CA ARG A 14 0.83 -57.30 24.91
C ARG A 14 0.46 -56.46 26.13
N ASP A 15 1.24 -56.63 27.19
CA ASP A 15 1.12 -55.82 28.39
C ASP A 15 1.28 -54.33 28.06
N ILE A 16 0.30 -53.53 28.48
CA ILE A 16 0.20 -52.09 28.22
C ILE A 16 1.37 -51.35 28.90
N SER A 17 1.94 -51.89 29.98
CA SER A 17 3.12 -51.32 30.64
C SER A 17 4.34 -51.19 29.70
N ARG A 18 4.44 -51.99 28.63
CA ARG A 18 5.53 -51.83 27.64
C ARG A 18 5.35 -50.62 26.72
N LEU A 19 4.15 -50.05 26.63
CA LEU A 19 3.93 -48.81 25.91
C LEU A 19 4.50 -47.62 26.70
N GLU A 20 4.49 -47.69 28.03
CA GLU A 20 5.06 -46.66 28.91
C GLU A 20 6.53 -46.37 28.55
N GLU A 21 7.34 -47.42 28.42
CA GLU A 21 8.75 -47.33 28.01
C GLU A 21 8.92 -46.64 26.65
N ARG A 22 8.05 -46.92 25.67
CA ARG A 22 8.12 -46.29 24.34
C ARG A 22 7.73 -44.82 24.35
N PHE A 23 6.76 -44.45 25.19
CA PHE A 23 6.24 -43.08 25.23
C PHE A 23 7.02 -42.16 26.18
N ALA A 24 7.75 -42.72 27.15
CA ALA A 24 8.60 -41.95 28.06
C ALA A 24 9.65 -41.08 27.32
N GLU A 25 10.15 -41.54 26.17
CA GLU A 25 11.16 -40.81 25.39
C GLU A 25 10.57 -39.76 24.43
N LEU A 26 9.25 -39.68 24.29
CA LEU A 26 8.58 -38.85 23.26
C LEU A 26 8.16 -37.46 23.73
N GLY A 27 8.62 -37.03 24.91
CA GLY A 27 8.40 -35.67 25.42
C GLY A 27 6.95 -35.39 25.82
N PHE A 28 6.25 -36.40 26.34
CA PHE A 28 4.98 -36.21 27.04
C PHE A 28 5.22 -35.52 28.39
N THR A 29 4.25 -34.72 28.83
CA THR A 29 4.31 -34.01 30.10
C THR A 29 4.05 -34.96 31.27
N SER A 30 3.12 -35.90 31.11
CA SER A 30 2.91 -37.00 32.04
C SER A 30 2.62 -38.31 31.31
N VAL A 31 3.04 -39.40 31.94
CA VAL A 31 2.84 -40.77 31.50
C VAL A 31 2.52 -41.58 32.75
N ASP A 32 1.29 -42.05 32.88
CA ASP A 32 0.79 -42.71 34.08
C ASP A 32 0.09 -44.03 33.71
N THR A 33 0.49 -45.12 34.36
CA THR A 33 -0.15 -46.43 34.18
C THR A 33 -0.93 -46.79 35.45
N GLU A 34 -2.26 -46.85 35.37
CA GLU A 34 -3.12 -47.22 36.48
C GLU A 34 -4.20 -48.21 36.04
N GLY A 35 -4.39 -49.30 36.80
CA GLY A 35 -5.48 -50.25 36.57
C GLY A 35 -5.49 -50.91 35.18
N GLY A 36 -4.33 -51.12 34.56
CA GLY A 36 -4.21 -51.65 33.20
C GLY A 36 -4.60 -50.66 32.10
N THR A 37 -4.62 -49.36 32.40
CA THR A 37 -4.80 -48.27 31.46
C THR A 37 -3.55 -47.40 31.46
N LEU A 38 -3.03 -47.07 30.28
CA LEU A 38 -1.95 -46.08 30.13
C LEU A 38 -2.56 -44.74 29.73
N SER A 39 -2.26 -43.71 30.50
CA SER A 39 -2.64 -42.32 30.24
C SER A 39 -1.41 -41.52 29.87
N LEU A 40 -1.47 -40.82 28.74
CA LEU A 40 -0.45 -39.88 28.28
C LEU A 40 -1.06 -38.49 28.27
N GLU A 41 -0.38 -37.50 28.83
CA GLU A 41 -0.74 -36.10 28.69
C GLU A 41 0.42 -35.30 28.13
N LYS A 42 0.13 -34.45 27.15
CA LYS A 42 1.06 -33.45 26.62
C LYS A 42 0.41 -32.08 26.75
N VAL A 43 1.00 -31.23 27.58
CA VAL A 43 0.60 -29.84 27.76
C VAL A 43 1.53 -28.95 26.93
N GLU A 44 0.96 -28.18 26.01
CA GLU A 44 1.70 -27.26 25.15
C GLU A 44 1.77 -25.86 25.76
N THR A 45 0.68 -25.41 26.37
CA THR A 45 0.62 -24.12 27.06
C THR A 45 -0.19 -24.22 28.34
N SER A 46 0.30 -23.56 29.38
CA SER A 46 -0.35 -23.42 30.68
C SER A 46 -0.37 -21.95 31.10
N ASP A 47 -1.41 -21.54 31.84
CA ASP A 47 -1.43 -20.22 32.47
C ASP A 47 -0.50 -20.16 33.69
N LEU A 48 -0.32 -18.96 34.24
CA LEU A 48 0.46 -18.72 35.46
C LEU A 48 -0.14 -19.39 36.72
N LYS A 49 -1.36 -19.93 36.62
CA LYS A 49 -2.05 -20.68 37.69
C LYS A 49 -1.98 -22.19 37.46
N GLY A 50 -1.23 -22.65 36.46
CA GLY A 50 -1.03 -24.07 36.14
C GLY A 50 -2.18 -24.73 35.38
N ARG A 51 -3.15 -23.96 34.84
CA ARG A 51 -4.23 -24.50 34.01
C ARG A 51 -3.77 -24.66 32.57
N SER A 52 -3.85 -25.89 32.06
CA SER A 52 -3.53 -26.22 30.68
C SER A 52 -4.56 -25.61 29.72
N HIS A 53 -4.08 -24.85 28.72
CA HIS A 53 -4.90 -24.23 27.68
C HIS A 53 -4.84 -24.98 26.36
N HIS A 54 -3.66 -25.51 26.02
CA HIS A 54 -3.49 -26.40 24.87
C HIS A 54 -2.89 -27.71 25.33
N PHE A 55 -3.62 -28.79 25.10
CA PHE A 55 -3.19 -30.12 25.51
C PHE A 55 -3.72 -31.21 24.60
N TYR A 56 -3.10 -32.38 24.73
CA TYR A 56 -3.53 -33.67 24.21
C TYR A 56 -3.49 -34.69 25.34
N ARG A 57 -4.54 -35.51 25.46
CA ARG A 57 -4.60 -36.66 26.36
C ARG A 57 -4.90 -37.91 25.56
N VAL A 58 -4.13 -38.97 25.81
CA VAL A 58 -4.35 -40.27 25.18
C VAL A 58 -4.52 -41.31 26.27
N GLN A 59 -5.61 -42.08 26.21
CA GLN A 59 -5.86 -43.17 27.14
C GLN A 59 -5.96 -44.48 26.37
N PHE A 60 -5.04 -45.39 26.66
CA PHE A 60 -5.00 -46.74 26.12
C PHE A 60 -5.72 -47.68 27.07
N TYR A 61 -6.94 -48.07 26.71
CA TYR A 61 -7.66 -49.15 27.37
C TYR A 61 -7.41 -50.48 26.64
N PRO A 62 -7.67 -51.64 27.26
CA PRO A 62 -7.49 -52.93 26.59
C PRO A 62 -8.26 -53.10 25.27
N ASN A 63 -9.41 -52.43 25.12
CA ASN A 63 -10.34 -52.59 24.00
C ASN A 63 -10.64 -51.28 23.21
N LYS A 64 -10.06 -50.14 23.62
CA LYS A 64 -10.30 -48.85 22.97
C LYS A 64 -9.19 -47.85 23.26
N LEU A 65 -8.99 -46.94 22.31
CA LEU A 65 -8.16 -45.76 22.48
C LEU A 65 -9.05 -44.53 22.57
N VAL A 66 -8.84 -43.72 23.59
CA VAL A 66 -9.54 -42.44 23.76
C VAL A 66 -8.53 -41.32 23.62
N PHE A 67 -8.74 -40.44 22.64
CA PHE A 67 -7.89 -39.30 22.36
C PHE A 67 -8.68 -38.02 22.58
N THR A 68 -8.30 -37.24 23.59
CA THR A 68 -8.96 -35.98 23.96
C THR A 68 -8.01 -34.81 23.74
N TYR A 69 -8.51 -33.71 23.20
CA TYR A 69 -7.71 -32.52 22.96
C TYR A 69 -8.52 -31.24 23.19
N SER A 70 -7.82 -30.20 23.61
CA SER A 70 -8.39 -28.86 23.78
C SER A 70 -8.74 -28.24 22.43
N LEU A 71 -9.92 -27.63 22.31
CA LEU A 71 -10.28 -26.81 21.15
C LEU A 71 -9.66 -25.41 21.28
N GLY A 72 -9.01 -24.96 20.21
CA GLY A 72 -8.44 -23.61 20.10
C GLY A 72 -9.39 -22.63 19.39
N LEU A 73 -8.93 -21.39 19.20
CA LEU A 73 -9.68 -20.36 18.45
C LEU A 73 -9.98 -20.78 17.00
N ASN A 74 -9.06 -21.51 16.37
CA ASN A 74 -9.27 -22.10 15.04
C ASN A 74 -9.45 -23.61 15.18
N LYS A 75 -10.71 -24.05 15.27
CA LYS A 75 -11.09 -25.46 15.40
C LYS A 75 -10.47 -26.32 14.30
N LYS A 76 -10.64 -25.95 13.02
CA LYS A 76 -10.18 -26.73 11.86
C LYS A 76 -8.67 -27.00 11.89
N LYS A 77 -7.89 -25.97 12.20
CA LYS A 77 -6.43 -26.10 12.35
C LYS A 77 -6.10 -27.06 13.50
N ARG A 78 -6.81 -26.92 14.62
CA ARG A 78 -6.59 -27.76 15.80
C ARG A 78 -6.93 -29.23 15.54
N ASP A 79 -8.02 -29.49 14.81
CA ASP A 79 -8.45 -30.84 14.44
C ASP A 79 -7.42 -31.53 13.53
N LEU A 80 -6.79 -30.78 12.61
CA LEU A 80 -5.67 -31.27 11.79
C LEU A 80 -4.42 -31.63 12.62
N GLU A 81 -4.00 -30.74 13.53
CA GLU A 81 -2.87 -30.98 14.43
C GLU A 81 -3.13 -32.18 15.36
N ALA A 82 -4.35 -32.26 15.89
CA ALA A 82 -4.83 -33.34 16.75
C ALA A 82 -4.81 -34.68 16.02
N LEU A 83 -5.32 -34.75 14.79
CA LEU A 83 -5.32 -35.98 14.00
C LEU A 83 -3.90 -36.41 13.62
N SER A 84 -3.03 -35.47 13.23
CA SER A 84 -1.61 -35.78 12.97
C SER A 84 -0.93 -36.37 14.20
N THR A 85 -1.18 -35.79 15.38
CA THR A 85 -0.67 -36.28 16.67
C THR A 85 -1.20 -37.68 16.97
N LEU A 86 -2.50 -37.91 16.79
CA LEU A 86 -3.12 -39.22 16.97
C LEU A 86 -2.50 -40.28 16.05
N MET A 87 -2.27 -39.96 14.78
CA MET A 87 -1.61 -40.88 13.83
C MET A 87 -0.19 -41.24 14.27
N ASN A 88 0.57 -40.27 14.78
CA ASN A 88 1.91 -40.53 15.31
C ASN A 88 1.87 -41.43 16.54
N VAL A 89 0.92 -41.20 17.45
CA VAL A 89 0.72 -42.02 18.65
C VAL A 89 0.36 -43.46 18.27
N ILE A 90 -0.56 -43.66 17.34
CA ILE A 90 -0.94 -44.99 16.83
C ILE A 90 0.28 -45.68 16.21
N LYS A 91 1.09 -44.94 15.44
CA LYS A 91 2.30 -45.49 14.82
C LYS A 91 3.34 -45.94 15.83
N VAL A 92 3.53 -45.20 16.92
CA VAL A 92 4.47 -45.59 18.00
C VAL A 92 3.97 -46.83 18.76
N ALA A 93 2.65 -46.95 18.93
CA ALA A 93 2.03 -48.07 19.62
C ALA A 93 1.98 -49.37 18.77
N GLU A 94 2.32 -49.28 17.49
CA GLU A 94 2.30 -50.40 16.53
C GLU A 94 3.07 -51.63 17.05
N GLY A 95 2.47 -52.81 16.88
CA GLY A 95 2.99 -54.11 17.33
C GLY A 95 2.74 -54.44 18.81
N LEU A 96 2.35 -53.46 19.64
CA LEU A 96 1.91 -53.66 21.02
C LEU A 96 0.40 -53.41 21.18
N TYR A 97 -0.13 -52.52 20.34
CA TYR A 97 -1.52 -52.08 20.36
C TYR A 97 -2.02 -51.93 18.93
N GLU A 98 -3.16 -52.54 18.61
CA GLU A 98 -3.74 -52.52 17.26
C GLU A 98 -5.04 -51.72 17.28
N VAL A 99 -5.14 -50.70 16.43
CA VAL A 99 -6.35 -49.87 16.29
C VAL A 99 -7.13 -50.32 15.06
N ASP A 100 -8.45 -50.40 15.19
CA ASP A 100 -9.33 -50.72 14.06
C ASP A 100 -9.30 -49.60 13.02
N ALA A 101 -8.76 -49.90 11.83
CA ALA A 101 -8.65 -48.95 10.74
C ALA A 101 -10.02 -48.44 10.25
N GLY A 102 -11.10 -49.22 10.44
CA GLY A 102 -12.45 -48.82 10.07
C GLY A 102 -12.94 -47.62 10.87
N ASP A 103 -12.63 -47.57 12.17
CA ASP A 103 -13.03 -46.46 13.05
C ASP A 103 -12.19 -45.20 12.81
N LEU A 104 -10.98 -45.33 12.25
CA LEU A 104 -10.10 -44.21 11.91
C LEU A 104 -10.54 -43.48 10.62
N HIS A 105 -11.24 -44.18 9.73
CA HIS A 105 -11.64 -43.63 8.43
C HIS A 105 -12.52 -42.39 8.56
N ALA A 106 -13.53 -42.42 9.43
CA ALA A 106 -14.48 -41.32 9.55
C ALA A 106 -13.84 -40.02 10.08
N PRO A 107 -13.10 -40.02 11.21
CA PRO A 107 -12.37 -38.83 11.67
C PRO A 107 -11.36 -38.31 10.64
N LEU A 108 -10.65 -39.22 9.94
CA LEU A 108 -9.70 -38.84 8.90
C LEU A 108 -10.37 -38.17 7.71
N ALA A 109 -11.46 -38.75 7.21
CA ALA A 109 -12.22 -38.20 6.09
C ALA A 109 -12.82 -36.82 6.42
N GLU A 110 -13.34 -36.64 7.64
CA GLU A 110 -13.88 -35.36 8.10
C GLU A 110 -12.80 -34.27 8.07
N VAL A 111 -11.65 -34.52 8.72
CA VAL A 111 -10.55 -33.56 8.78
C VAL A 111 -9.95 -33.27 7.39
N LEU A 112 -9.83 -34.27 6.52
CA LEU A 112 -9.38 -34.07 5.13
C LEU A 112 -10.36 -33.21 4.32
N ASN A 113 -11.66 -33.42 4.50
CA ASN A 113 -12.68 -32.58 3.85
C ASN A 113 -12.64 -31.15 4.36
N GLU A 114 -12.43 -30.95 5.67
CA GLU A 114 -12.26 -29.61 6.24
C GLU A 114 -10.99 -28.92 5.74
N ALA A 115 -9.87 -29.65 5.65
CA ALA A 115 -8.62 -29.14 5.11
C ALA A 115 -8.77 -28.71 3.65
N ARG A 116 -9.44 -29.54 2.84
CA ARG A 116 -9.76 -29.20 1.46
C ARG A 116 -10.60 -27.92 1.38
N ALA A 117 -11.65 -27.81 2.20
CA ALA A 117 -12.49 -26.62 2.22
C ALA A 117 -11.72 -25.34 2.61
N LEU A 118 -10.73 -25.46 3.52
CA LEU A 118 -9.87 -24.35 3.92
C LEU A 118 -8.94 -23.90 2.79
N VAL A 119 -8.32 -24.86 2.09
CA VAL A 119 -7.47 -24.58 0.93
C VAL A 119 -8.29 -23.93 -0.20
N ASP A 120 -9.49 -24.44 -0.47
CA ASP A 120 -10.38 -23.90 -1.48
C ASP A 120 -10.80 -22.45 -1.14
N SER A 121 -11.14 -22.17 0.14
CA SER A 121 -11.50 -20.81 0.56
C SER A 121 -10.34 -19.82 0.46
N ASP A 122 -9.13 -20.23 0.87
CA ASP A 122 -7.95 -19.36 0.82
C ASP A 122 -7.53 -19.09 -0.64
N SER A 123 -7.66 -20.09 -1.50
CA SER A 123 -7.45 -19.95 -2.94
C SER A 123 -8.42 -18.93 -3.55
N HIS A 124 -9.72 -19.05 -3.26
CA HIS A 124 -10.72 -18.09 -3.74
C HIS A 124 -10.46 -16.67 -3.24
N ALA A 125 -10.15 -16.49 -1.96
CA ALA A 125 -9.84 -15.19 -1.38
C ALA A 125 -8.59 -14.56 -2.04
N THR A 126 -7.55 -15.37 -2.26
CA THR A 126 -6.31 -14.92 -2.93
C THR A 126 -6.57 -14.49 -4.37
N VAL A 127 -7.37 -15.27 -5.12
CA VAL A 127 -7.77 -14.92 -6.50
C VAL A 127 -8.56 -13.62 -6.53
N GLN A 128 -9.46 -13.40 -5.57
CA GLN A 128 -10.22 -12.16 -5.46
C GLN A 128 -9.29 -10.96 -5.20
N GLN A 129 -8.40 -11.06 -4.21
CA GLN A 129 -7.42 -10.01 -3.90
C GLN A 129 -6.53 -9.68 -5.10
N LEU A 130 -6.09 -10.71 -5.84
CA LEU A 130 -5.29 -10.54 -7.05
C LEU A 130 -6.07 -9.84 -8.17
N THR A 131 -7.36 -10.11 -8.29
CA THR A 131 -8.24 -9.46 -9.27
C THR A 131 -8.42 -7.99 -8.93
N GLU A 132 -8.75 -7.68 -7.67
CA GLU A 132 -8.89 -6.30 -7.17
C GLU A 132 -7.58 -5.51 -7.33
N LEU A 133 -6.43 -6.15 -7.09
CA LEU A 133 -5.13 -5.52 -7.25
C LEU A 133 -4.82 -5.21 -8.71
N LYS A 134 -5.17 -6.12 -9.65
CA LYS A 134 -5.03 -5.87 -11.09
C LYS A 134 -5.90 -4.70 -11.55
N GLU A 135 -7.15 -4.61 -11.09
CA GLU A 135 -8.02 -3.49 -11.42
C GLU A 135 -7.47 -2.15 -10.89
N LYS A 136 -6.98 -2.13 -9.65
CA LYS A 136 -6.30 -0.96 -9.08
C LYS A 136 -5.07 -0.57 -9.88
N TYR A 137 -4.26 -1.54 -10.30
CA TYR A 137 -3.09 -1.32 -11.13
C TYR A 137 -3.46 -0.66 -12.46
N TYR A 138 -4.42 -1.24 -13.22
CA TYR A 138 -4.84 -0.67 -14.49
C TYR A 138 -5.46 0.73 -14.35
N SER A 139 -6.23 0.96 -13.28
CA SER A 139 -6.79 2.28 -12.97
C SER A 139 -5.69 3.32 -12.71
N MET A 140 -4.66 2.95 -11.93
CA MET A 140 -3.53 3.84 -11.65
C MET A 140 -2.65 4.07 -12.88
N GLU A 141 -2.41 3.03 -13.68
CA GLU A 141 -1.66 3.14 -14.93
C GLU A 141 -2.35 4.11 -15.91
N LYS A 142 -3.69 4.02 -16.02
CA LYS A 142 -4.47 4.95 -16.82
C LYS A 142 -4.35 6.39 -16.30
N LYS A 143 -4.53 6.61 -15.00
CA LYS A 143 -4.37 7.94 -14.38
C LYS A 143 -2.97 8.50 -14.59
N TYR A 144 -1.94 7.66 -14.52
CA TYR A 144 -0.57 8.06 -14.78
C TYR A 144 -0.38 8.52 -16.21
N LYS A 145 -0.90 7.78 -17.20
CA LYS A 145 -0.85 8.18 -18.61
C LYS A 145 -1.61 9.48 -18.86
N ASP A 146 -2.80 9.63 -18.28
CA ASP A 146 -3.59 10.86 -18.40
C ASP A 146 -2.85 12.06 -17.79
N LEU A 147 -2.20 11.87 -16.64
CA LEU A 147 -1.39 12.90 -15.98
C LEU A 147 -0.16 13.28 -16.82
N LEU A 148 0.51 12.31 -17.43
CA LEU A 148 1.64 12.54 -18.32
C LEU A 148 1.23 13.41 -19.51
N LEU A 149 0.14 13.07 -20.18
CA LEU A 149 -0.41 13.84 -21.30
C LEU A 149 -0.80 15.26 -20.88
N SER A 150 -1.46 15.41 -19.72
CA SER A 150 -1.82 16.72 -19.18
C SER A 150 -0.57 17.56 -18.85
N SER A 151 0.47 16.94 -18.29
CA SER A 151 1.74 17.62 -18.01
C SER A 151 2.42 18.13 -19.28
N GLU A 152 2.44 17.33 -20.34
CA GLU A 152 3.00 17.74 -21.64
C GLU A 152 2.20 18.90 -22.26
N GLN A 153 0.87 18.86 -22.17
CA GLN A 153 0.01 19.96 -22.64
C GLN A 153 0.25 21.24 -21.85
N ASN A 154 0.33 21.14 -20.53
CA ASN A 154 0.60 22.30 -19.66
C ASN A 154 1.97 22.91 -19.95
N ALA A 155 3.00 22.09 -20.18
CA ALA A 155 4.32 22.57 -20.57
C ALA A 155 4.30 23.33 -21.92
N ARG A 156 3.52 22.87 -22.90
CA ARG A 156 3.33 23.59 -24.17
C ARG A 156 2.64 24.94 -23.97
N ILE A 157 1.56 24.96 -23.20
CA ILE A 157 0.82 26.20 -22.89
C ILE A 157 1.74 27.19 -22.16
N LEU A 158 2.55 26.71 -21.20
CA LEU A 158 3.49 27.56 -20.49
C LEU A 158 4.48 28.25 -21.44
N LEU A 159 5.08 27.49 -22.37
CA LEU A 159 6.00 28.04 -23.37
C LEU A 159 5.31 29.06 -24.30
N GLU A 160 4.06 28.82 -24.69
CA GLU A 160 3.29 29.79 -25.48
C GLU A 160 2.98 31.07 -24.70
N CYS A 161 2.63 30.94 -23.41
CA CYS A 161 2.40 32.07 -22.53
C CYS A 161 3.67 32.88 -22.29
N GLU A 162 4.82 32.24 -22.13
CA GLU A 162 6.11 32.91 -22.00
C GLU A 162 6.46 33.70 -23.27
N LYS A 163 6.26 33.11 -24.46
CA LYS A 163 6.45 33.83 -25.74
C LYS A 163 5.55 35.07 -25.83
N LYS A 164 4.24 34.92 -25.56
CA LYS A 164 3.29 36.04 -25.59
C LYS A 164 3.63 37.10 -24.55
N ARG A 165 4.06 36.70 -23.36
CA ARG A 165 4.50 37.62 -22.30
C ARG A 165 5.68 38.46 -22.80
N ASP A 166 6.68 37.83 -23.41
CA ASP A 166 7.87 38.52 -23.89
C ASP A 166 7.51 39.46 -25.06
N GLU A 167 6.61 39.05 -25.96
CA GLU A 167 6.05 39.90 -27.03
C GLU A 167 5.32 41.13 -26.46
N TYR A 168 4.43 40.94 -25.49
CA TYR A 168 3.73 42.06 -24.85
C TYR A 168 4.67 42.95 -24.05
N TYR A 169 5.67 42.38 -23.37
CA TYR A 169 6.67 43.15 -22.64
C TYR A 169 7.50 44.03 -23.59
N ALA A 170 7.91 43.50 -24.74
CA ALA A 170 8.56 44.29 -25.78
C ALA A 170 7.67 45.45 -26.27
N ARG A 171 6.39 45.16 -26.56
CA ARG A 171 5.42 46.17 -27.00
C ARG A 171 5.14 47.23 -25.94
N VAL A 172 5.03 46.84 -24.67
CA VAL A 172 4.86 47.77 -23.55
C VAL A 172 6.09 48.66 -23.42
N LYS A 173 7.31 48.10 -23.51
CA LYS A 173 8.55 48.88 -23.48
C LYS A 173 8.64 49.89 -24.63
N GLU A 174 8.10 49.56 -25.81
CA GLU A 174 7.97 50.52 -26.92
C GLU A 174 6.98 51.66 -26.58
N LEU A 175 5.87 51.34 -25.92
CA LEU A 175 4.80 52.28 -25.56
C LEU A 175 5.07 53.10 -24.28
N GLU A 176 5.90 52.60 -23.37
CA GLU A 176 6.29 53.26 -22.11
C GLU A 176 7.27 54.43 -22.32
N GLY A 177 7.80 54.62 -23.53
CA GLY A 177 8.44 55.89 -23.88
C GLY A 177 7.42 57.03 -23.77
N MET A 178 7.83 58.19 -23.20
CA MET A 178 6.99 59.38 -22.96
C MET A 178 5.86 59.54 -23.99
N SER A 179 4.60 59.57 -23.55
CA SER A 179 3.45 59.70 -24.47
C SER A 179 3.58 60.95 -25.35
N ASP A 180 3.10 60.89 -26.59
CA ASP A 180 3.29 61.98 -27.55
C ASP A 180 2.70 63.30 -27.04
N ASP A 181 1.59 63.25 -26.30
CA ASP A 181 1.01 64.43 -25.65
C ASP A 181 1.91 65.03 -24.56
N ALA A 182 2.52 64.19 -23.72
CA ALA A 182 3.46 64.65 -22.70
C ALA A 182 4.75 65.18 -23.34
N LEU A 183 5.22 64.54 -24.41
CA LEU A 183 6.37 64.98 -25.19
C LEU A 183 6.13 66.35 -25.82
N MET A 184 4.98 66.56 -26.45
CA MET A 184 4.61 67.85 -27.03
C MET A 184 4.52 68.96 -25.98
N GLN A 185 3.91 68.67 -24.81
CA GLN A 185 3.82 69.64 -23.72
C GLN A 185 5.21 70.01 -23.15
N GLU A 186 6.06 69.02 -22.91
CA GLU A 186 7.41 69.24 -22.41
C GLU A 186 8.31 69.95 -23.41
N MET A 187 8.17 69.64 -24.71
CA MET A 187 8.87 70.35 -25.77
C MET A 187 8.41 71.80 -25.89
N PHE A 188 7.11 72.05 -25.82
CA PHE A 188 6.57 73.42 -25.81
C PHE A 188 7.09 74.21 -24.59
N ARG A 189 7.13 73.58 -23.42
CA ARG A 189 7.71 74.16 -22.19
C ARG A 189 9.20 74.45 -22.34
N CYS A 190 9.95 73.53 -22.94
CA CYS A 190 11.38 73.70 -23.19
C CYS A 190 11.66 74.86 -24.15
N LEU A 191 10.94 74.92 -25.28
CA LEU A 191 11.04 76.02 -26.26
C LEU A 191 10.71 77.38 -25.63
N LYS A 192 9.71 77.43 -24.74
CA LYS A 192 9.36 78.66 -24.02
C LYS A 192 10.43 79.09 -23.01
N THR A 193 11.05 78.14 -22.32
CA THR A 193 12.08 78.40 -21.29
C THR A 193 13.42 78.83 -21.92
N HIS A 194 13.79 78.22 -23.05
CA HIS A 194 15.08 78.45 -23.71
C HIS A 194 14.99 79.44 -24.88
N ALA A 195 14.03 80.38 -24.85
CA ALA A 195 13.88 81.45 -25.83
C ALA A 195 13.82 80.99 -27.32
N GLY A 196 13.27 79.79 -27.56
CA GLY A 196 13.10 79.21 -28.89
C GLY A 196 14.27 78.39 -29.42
N GLU A 197 15.35 78.19 -28.64
CA GLU A 197 16.47 77.33 -29.01
C GLU A 197 16.40 76.00 -28.26
N VAL A 198 16.31 74.89 -29.02
CA VAL A 198 16.33 73.53 -28.44
C VAL A 198 17.31 72.67 -29.23
N SER A 199 18.25 72.05 -28.50
CA SER A 199 19.11 71.01 -29.06
C SER A 199 18.42 69.66 -28.94
N VAL A 200 18.04 69.06 -30.09
CA VAL A 200 17.39 67.74 -30.18
C VAL A 200 18.19 66.67 -29.43
N ALA A 201 19.52 66.66 -29.55
CA ALA A 201 20.37 65.68 -28.89
C ALA A 201 20.39 65.83 -27.36
N GLN A 202 20.37 67.06 -26.83
CA GLN A 202 20.34 67.30 -25.39
C GLN A 202 18.95 66.99 -24.80
N PHE A 203 17.89 67.30 -25.52
CA PHE A 203 16.52 67.00 -25.11
C PHE A 203 16.25 65.49 -25.10
N ALA A 204 16.61 64.79 -26.18
CA ALA A 204 16.54 63.33 -26.30
C ALA A 204 17.27 62.62 -25.13
N LYS A 205 18.49 63.09 -24.79
CA LYS A 205 19.28 62.53 -23.68
C LYS A 205 18.67 62.83 -22.30
N SER A 206 18.10 64.01 -22.10
CA SER A 206 17.55 64.43 -20.80
C SER A 206 16.27 63.68 -20.45
N TYR A 207 15.47 63.32 -21.46
CA TYR A 207 14.19 62.65 -21.27
C TYR A 207 14.20 61.15 -21.65
N GLY A 208 15.33 60.61 -22.09
CA GLY A 208 15.49 59.19 -22.42
C GLY A 208 14.70 58.76 -23.66
N ILE A 209 14.52 59.65 -24.63
CA ILE A 209 13.73 59.45 -25.85
C ILE A 209 14.66 59.41 -27.06
N SER A 210 14.31 58.67 -28.12
CA SER A 210 15.09 58.66 -29.36
C SER A 210 15.06 60.04 -30.04
N SER A 211 16.19 60.46 -30.62
CA SER A 211 16.27 61.76 -31.32
C SER A 211 15.29 61.86 -32.49
N ALA A 212 15.03 60.75 -33.19
CA ALA A 212 14.05 60.69 -34.28
C ALA A 212 12.63 61.07 -33.81
N ARG A 213 12.20 60.58 -32.64
CA ARG A 213 10.87 60.89 -32.09
C ARG A 213 10.75 62.35 -31.65
N VAL A 214 11.85 62.96 -31.20
CA VAL A 214 11.90 64.40 -30.86
C VAL A 214 11.80 65.26 -32.13
N GLU A 215 12.42 64.84 -33.23
CA GLU A 215 12.32 65.52 -34.53
C GLU A 215 10.92 65.44 -35.12
N GLU A 216 10.30 64.25 -35.10
CA GLU A 216 8.91 64.05 -35.53
C GLU A 216 7.94 64.93 -34.72
N ALA A 217 8.13 65.02 -33.40
CA ALA A 217 7.32 65.88 -32.56
C ALA A 217 7.54 67.38 -32.84
N LEU A 218 8.77 67.82 -33.15
CA LEU A 218 9.05 69.20 -33.59
C LEU A 218 8.36 69.51 -34.92
N GLU A 219 8.42 68.57 -35.86
CA GLU A 219 7.79 68.71 -37.16
C GLU A 219 6.26 68.77 -37.03
N TYR A 220 5.67 67.94 -36.18
CA TYR A 220 4.24 67.99 -35.88
C TYR A 220 3.81 69.33 -35.26
N LEU A 221 4.59 69.87 -34.30
CA LEU A 221 4.32 71.18 -33.71
C LEU A 221 4.46 72.33 -34.73
N LEU A 222 5.39 72.21 -35.69
CA LEU A 222 5.56 73.16 -36.80
C LEU A 222 4.40 73.10 -37.79
N GLN A 223 3.99 71.89 -38.22
CA GLN A 223 2.91 71.69 -39.19
C GLN A 223 1.56 72.16 -38.65
N ASN A 224 1.28 71.92 -37.37
CA ASN A 224 0.03 72.35 -36.72
C ASN A 224 0.07 73.83 -36.26
N GLY A 225 1.15 74.55 -36.53
CA GLY A 225 1.25 75.99 -36.29
C GLY A 225 1.44 76.41 -34.83
N TYR A 226 1.74 75.48 -33.93
CA TYR A 226 2.01 75.78 -32.52
C TYR A 226 3.36 76.47 -32.33
N ILE A 227 4.33 76.23 -33.22
CA ILE A 227 5.63 76.87 -33.25
C ILE A 227 5.96 77.33 -34.68
N ARG A 228 6.84 78.33 -34.83
CA ARG A 228 7.29 78.82 -36.14
C ARG A 228 8.80 78.87 -36.17
N LYS A 229 9.40 78.48 -37.31
CA LYS A 229 10.83 78.69 -37.54
C LYS A 229 11.09 80.20 -37.55
N LYS A 230 12.01 80.65 -36.69
CA LYS A 230 12.54 82.00 -36.73
C LYS A 230 13.38 82.11 -38.01
N ALA A 231 13.04 83.07 -38.87
CA ALA A 231 13.83 83.42 -40.04
C ALA A 231 15.12 84.13 -39.61
#